data_AF-S4MG34-F1
#
_entry.id   AF-S4MG34-F1
#
_cell.length_a   1.000
_cell.length_b   1.000
_cell.length_c   1.000
_cell.angle_alpha   90.00
_cell.angle_beta   90.00
_cell.angle_gamma   90.00
#
_symmetry.space_group_name_H-M   'P 1'
#
loop_
_entity.id
_entity.type
_entity.pdbx_description
1 polymer ?
#
loop_
_entity_poly.entity_id
_entity_poly.type
_entity_poly.pdbx_seq_one_letter_code
_entity_poly.pdbx_strand_id
1 'polypeptide(L)'
;MKDVPVMVEFLKARLREDETAACALKPGKDDGVARLKARVLADVEAKRRLVAWVEDNRWTALMAEARDLPLWQRVIVDVVAGVPQSFRSPVVSRLVMAYVDHPDFRPEWKLVEVEDEYEPADHEERR
;
A
#
# COMPACT_ATOMS: atom_id res chain seq x y z
N MET A 1 9.91 -2.57 -14.98
CA MET A 1 9.42 -2.87 -13.62
C MET A 1 9.08 -1.54 -12.97
N LYS A 2 7.87 -1.35 -12.44
CA LYS A 2 7.50 -0.09 -11.77
C LYS A 2 8.39 0.10 -10.53
N ASP A 3 9.02 1.27 -10.40
CA ASP A 3 10.01 1.53 -9.35
C ASP A 3 9.30 1.83 -8.01
N VAL A 4 9.08 0.77 -7.21
CA VAL A 4 8.38 0.84 -5.92
C VAL A 4 9.05 1.81 -4.94
N PRO A 5 10.39 1.84 -4.78
CA PRO A 5 11.07 2.89 -4.00
C PRO A 5 10.68 4.32 -4.40
N VAL A 6 10.64 4.62 -5.70
CA VAL A 6 10.29 5.97 -6.18
C VAL A 6 8.81 6.29 -5.88
N MET A 7 7.92 5.31 -6.04
CA MET A 7 6.51 5.48 -5.66
C MET A 7 6.32 5.72 -4.16
N VAL A 8 7.11 5.04 -3.32
CA VAL A 8 7.07 5.21 -1.87
C VAL A 8 7.50 6.62 -1.48
N GLU A 9 8.59 7.13 -2.05
CA GLU A 9 9.03 8.52 -1.79
C GLU A 9 8.00 9.55 -2.27
N PHE A 10 7.38 9.32 -3.43
CA PHE A 10 6.26 10.13 -3.90
C PHE A 10 5.09 10.11 -2.91
N LEU A 11 4.67 8.93 -2.43
CA LEU A 11 3.58 8.80 -1.47
C LEU A 11 3.90 9.51 -0.15
N LYS A 12 5.13 9.38 0.37
CA LYS A 12 5.54 10.08 1.60
C LYS A 12 5.41 11.60 1.44
N ALA A 13 5.81 12.15 0.29
CA ALA A 13 5.68 13.57 0.02
C ALA A 13 4.20 14.01 -0.01
N ARG A 14 3.36 13.30 -0.75
CA ARG A 14 1.93 13.62 -0.87
C ARG A 14 1.16 13.47 0.44
N LEU A 15 1.47 12.46 1.24
CA LEU A 15 0.88 12.29 2.57
C LEU A 15 1.28 13.39 3.56
N ARG A 16 2.44 14.03 3.39
CA ARG A 16 2.81 15.21 4.19
C ARG A 16 2.07 16.46 3.71
N GLU A 17 1.87 16.59 2.40
CA GLU A 17 1.10 17.67 1.79
C GLU A 17 -0.36 17.63 2.27
N ASP A 18 -1.00 16.45 2.21
CA ASP A 18 -2.36 16.22 2.71
C ASP A 18 -2.50 16.56 4.20
N GLU A 19 -1.55 16.12 5.03
CA GLU A 19 -1.54 16.46 6.47
C GLU A 19 -1.40 17.96 6.68
N THR A 20 -0.51 18.61 5.93
CA THR A 20 -0.28 20.07 6.03
C THR A 20 -1.55 20.83 5.65
N ALA A 21 -2.21 20.44 4.56
CA ALA A 21 -3.48 21.01 4.12
C ALA A 21 -4.58 20.80 5.17
N ALA A 22 -4.72 19.59 5.71
CA ALA A 22 -5.68 19.29 6.77
C ALA A 22 -5.40 20.12 8.05
N CYS A 23 -4.14 20.26 8.44
CA CYS A 23 -3.72 21.05 9.59
C CYS A 23 -4.02 22.54 9.42
N ALA A 24 -3.85 23.08 8.21
CA ALA A 24 -4.12 24.47 7.87
C ALA A 24 -5.62 24.84 7.93
N LEU A 25 -6.52 23.85 7.80
CA LEU A 25 -7.96 24.08 7.96
C LEU A 25 -8.28 24.52 9.39
N LYS A 26 -8.93 25.68 9.50
CA LYS A 26 -9.47 26.23 10.75
C LYS A 26 -10.96 25.84 10.85
N PRO A 27 -11.34 24.91 11.74
CA PRO A 27 -12.70 24.40 11.78
C PRO A 27 -13.77 25.42 12.26
N GLY A 28 -13.38 26.60 12.75
CA GLY A 28 -14.33 27.63 13.16
C GLY A 28 -15.38 27.08 14.13
N LYS A 29 -16.67 27.33 13.85
CA LYS A 29 -17.83 26.71 14.53
C LYS A 29 -18.45 25.56 13.71
N ASP A 30 -17.81 25.15 12.61
CA ASP A 30 -18.34 24.11 11.74
C ASP A 30 -17.84 22.74 12.21
N ASP A 31 -18.70 22.05 12.96
CA ASP A 31 -18.43 20.69 13.44
C ASP A 31 -18.24 19.69 12.28
N GLY A 32 -18.80 19.96 11.10
CA GLY A 32 -18.59 19.16 9.89
C GLY A 32 -17.15 19.25 9.41
N VAL A 33 -16.60 20.46 9.34
CA VAL A 33 -15.19 20.70 8.99
C VAL A 33 -14.25 20.10 10.03
N ALA A 34 -14.59 20.20 11.33
CA ALA A 34 -13.80 19.58 12.40
C ALA A 34 -13.74 18.04 12.25
N ARG A 35 -14.89 17.39 12.02
CA ARG A 35 -14.97 15.94 11.80
C ARG A 35 -14.24 15.51 10.52
N LEU A 36 -14.37 16.28 9.44
CA LEU A 36 -13.70 16.00 8.18
C LEU A 36 -12.17 16.09 8.36
N LYS A 37 -11.67 17.13 9.01
CA LYS A 37 -10.25 17.27 9.35
C LYS A 37 -9.73 16.06 10.14
N ALA A 38 -10.45 15.65 11.19
CA ALA A 38 -10.06 14.50 11.99
C ALA A 38 -10.01 13.20 11.17
N ARG A 39 -10.97 13.00 10.26
CA ARG A 39 -10.98 11.84 9.36
C ARG A 39 -9.80 11.85 8.39
N VAL A 40 -9.52 12.99 7.74
CA VAL A 40 -8.39 13.11 6.80
C VAL A 40 -7.07 12.80 7.50
N LEU A 41 -6.86 13.31 8.72
CA LEU A 41 -5.66 13.00 9.50
C LEU A 41 -5.56 11.50 9.85
N ALA A 42 -6.68 10.86 10.19
CA ALA A 42 -6.72 9.42 10.43
C ALA A 42 -6.40 8.62 9.15
N ASP A 43 -6.92 9.04 8.00
CA ASP A 43 -6.65 8.40 6.71
C ASP A 43 -5.18 8.54 6.30
N VAL A 44 -4.58 9.73 6.50
CA VAL A 44 -3.15 9.96 6.25
C VAL A 44 -2.29 9.06 7.12
N GLU A 45 -2.61 8.94 8.41
CA GLU A 45 -1.90 8.06 9.33
C GLU A 45 -2.04 6.58 8.94
N ALA A 46 -3.23 6.14 8.55
CA ALA A 46 -3.45 4.79 8.04
C ALA A 46 -2.60 4.51 6.78
N LYS A 47 -2.59 5.45 5.82
CA LYS A 47 -1.77 5.33 4.60
C LYS A 47 -0.27 5.32 4.91
N ARG A 48 0.21 6.09 5.90
CA ARG A 48 1.62 6.03 6.36
C ARG A 48 1.98 4.67 6.90
N ARG A 49 1.12 4.05 7.71
CA ARG A 49 1.36 2.71 8.25
C ARG A 49 1.43 1.66 7.15
N LEU A 50 0.59 1.79 6.12
CA LEU A 50 0.65 0.90 4.94
C LEU A 50 1.96 1.09 4.16
N VAL A 51 2.38 2.33 3.92
CA VAL A 51 3.66 2.62 3.27
C VAL A 51 4.82 2.07 4.10
N ALA A 52 4.84 2.33 5.41
CA ALA A 52 5.85 1.81 6.32
C ALA A 52 5.87 0.28 6.36
N TRP A 53 4.71 -0.39 6.31
CA TRP A 53 4.62 -1.84 6.23
C TRP A 53 5.20 -2.41 4.92
N VAL A 54 5.10 -1.68 3.81
CA VAL A 54 5.72 -2.07 2.54
C VAL A 54 7.24 -1.88 2.60
N GLU A 55 7.71 -0.84 3.28
CA GLU A 55 9.13 -0.56 3.49
C GLU A 55 9.79 -1.44 4.56
N ASP A 56 9.00 -2.00 5.47
CA ASP A 56 9.51 -2.71 6.63
C ASP A 56 10.21 -4.01 6.22
N ASN A 57 11.54 -3.89 6.15
CA ASN A 57 12.49 -4.96 5.97
C ASN A 57 12.63 -5.86 7.21
N ARG A 58 11.78 -5.73 8.24
CA ARG A 58 11.75 -6.71 9.34
C ARG A 58 11.51 -8.13 8.86
N TRP A 59 10.91 -8.32 7.68
CA TRP A 59 10.83 -9.63 7.04
C TRP A 59 12.20 -10.15 6.59
N THR A 60 13.06 -9.31 6.02
CA THR A 60 14.44 -9.67 5.66
C THR A 60 15.34 -9.89 6.88
N ALA A 61 15.09 -9.21 8.00
CA ALA A 61 15.75 -9.48 9.27
C ALA A 61 15.30 -10.81 9.90
N LEU A 62 14.00 -11.10 9.91
CA LEU A 62 13.43 -12.39 10.33
C LEU A 62 14.02 -13.56 9.51
N MET A 63 14.31 -13.31 8.24
CA MET A 63 14.96 -14.26 7.32
C MET A 63 16.44 -14.47 7.60
N ALA A 64 17.16 -13.44 8.04
CA ALA A 64 18.56 -13.56 8.44
C ALA A 64 18.70 -14.37 9.74
N GLU A 65 17.76 -14.21 10.68
CA GLU A 65 17.70 -14.94 11.95
C GLU A 65 17.15 -16.38 11.80
N ALA A 66 16.40 -16.67 10.74
CA ALA A 66 15.87 -18.01 10.47
C ALA A 66 16.93 -19.07 10.10
N ARG A 67 18.18 -18.64 9.84
CA ARG A 67 19.31 -19.56 9.63
C ARG A 67 19.61 -20.43 10.86
N ASP A 68 19.29 -20.00 12.07
CA ASP A 68 19.57 -20.76 13.30
C ASP A 68 18.31 -21.41 13.92
N LEU A 69 17.16 -21.35 13.24
CA LEU A 69 15.90 -21.90 13.76
C LEU A 69 15.74 -23.42 13.46
N PRO A 70 15.07 -24.16 14.36
CA PRO A 70 14.62 -25.53 14.11
C PRO A 70 13.81 -25.68 12.83
N LEU A 71 13.90 -26.86 12.21
CA LEU A 71 13.40 -27.15 10.85
C LEU A 71 11.91 -26.81 10.63
N TRP A 72 11.06 -27.01 11.64
CA TRP A 72 9.62 -26.70 11.57
C TRP A 72 9.34 -25.18 11.60
N GLN A 73 10.16 -24.40 12.30
CA GLN A 73 10.09 -22.94 12.29
C GLN A 73 10.65 -22.38 10.98
N ARG A 74 11.70 -22.98 10.42
CA ARG A 74 12.17 -22.67 9.06
C ARG A 74 11.07 -22.88 8.01
N VAL A 75 10.29 -23.95 8.09
CA VAL A 75 9.16 -24.17 7.16
C VAL A 75 8.09 -23.08 7.28
N ILE A 76 7.77 -22.63 8.50
CA ILE A 76 6.83 -21.51 8.69
C ILE A 76 7.44 -20.21 8.14
N VAL A 77 8.71 -19.93 8.42
CA VAL A 77 9.40 -18.76 7.89
C VAL A 77 9.46 -18.81 6.36
N ASP A 78 9.81 -19.94 5.74
CA ASP A 78 9.86 -20.10 4.27
C ASP A 78 8.49 -19.92 3.62
N VAL A 79 7.40 -20.42 4.22
CA VAL A 79 6.03 -20.22 3.73
C VAL A 79 5.65 -18.73 3.77
N VAL A 80 6.00 -18.01 4.83
CA VAL A 80 5.67 -16.59 4.95
C VAL A 80 6.68 -15.69 4.23
N ALA A 81 7.91 -16.15 4.02
CA ALA A 81 8.93 -15.52 3.20
C ALA A 81 8.70 -15.68 1.70
N GLY A 82 8.01 -16.76 1.33
CA GLY A 82 7.48 -16.98 -0.01
C GLY A 82 6.40 -15.99 -0.41
N VAL A 83 5.95 -15.10 0.50
CA VAL A 83 5.16 -13.90 0.16
C VAL A 83 6.13 -12.84 -0.35
N PRO A 84 6.37 -12.73 -1.66
CA PRO A 84 7.42 -11.91 -2.22
C PRO A 84 7.05 -10.43 -2.04
N GLN A 85 8.03 -9.53 -2.14
CA GLN A 85 7.81 -8.08 -2.22
C GLN A 85 6.73 -7.71 -3.28
N SER A 86 6.57 -8.57 -4.30
CA SER A 86 5.51 -8.58 -5.31
C SER A 86 4.07 -8.62 -4.75
N PHE A 87 3.84 -9.17 -3.56
CA PHE A 87 2.52 -9.17 -2.89
C PHE A 87 2.23 -7.86 -2.13
N ARG A 88 3.26 -7.08 -1.77
CA ARG A 88 3.11 -5.78 -1.09
C ARG A 88 3.11 -4.60 -2.07
N SER A 89 3.76 -4.77 -3.23
CA SER A 89 3.79 -3.82 -4.36
C SER A 89 2.41 -3.35 -4.87
N PRO A 90 1.33 -4.15 -4.85
CA PRO A 90 -0.01 -3.71 -5.27
C PRO A 90 -0.58 -2.62 -4.37
N VAL A 91 -0.26 -2.63 -3.07
CA VAL A 91 -0.74 -1.61 -2.13
C VAL A 91 -0.18 -0.24 -2.50
N VAL A 92 1.13 -0.14 -2.73
CA VAL A 92 1.78 1.11 -3.19
C VAL A 92 1.20 1.54 -4.53
N SER A 93 1.10 0.61 -5.49
CA SER A 93 0.55 0.92 -6.82
C SER A 93 -0.88 1.47 -6.74
N ARG A 94 -1.72 0.92 -5.85
CA ARG A 94 -3.10 1.36 -5.64
C ARG A 94 -3.17 2.72 -4.93
N LEU A 95 -2.29 2.96 -3.95
CA LEU A 95 -2.24 4.24 -3.25
C LEU A 95 -1.79 5.39 -4.15
N VAL A 96 -0.83 5.15 -5.05
CA VAL A 96 -0.32 6.17 -5.98
C VAL A 96 -1.42 6.63 -6.95
N MET A 97 -2.38 5.75 -7.29
CA MET A 97 -3.53 6.11 -8.13
C MET A 97 -4.42 7.21 -7.55
N ALA A 98 -4.41 7.44 -6.23
CA ALA A 98 -5.14 8.54 -5.63
C ALA A 98 -4.61 9.93 -6.05
N TYR A 99 -3.42 9.98 -6.67
CA TYR A 99 -2.75 11.21 -7.09
C TYR A 99 -2.51 11.24 -8.60
N VAL A 100 -3.34 10.57 -9.41
CA VAL A 100 -3.17 10.49 -10.87
C VAL A 100 -3.15 11.87 -11.55
N ASP A 101 -3.87 12.84 -10.99
CA ASP A 101 -3.94 14.21 -11.52
C ASP A 101 -2.83 15.13 -10.97
N HIS A 102 -1.93 14.61 -10.13
CA HIS A 102 -0.84 15.39 -9.55
C HIS A 102 0.28 15.62 -10.60
N PRO A 103 0.87 16.83 -10.71
CA PRO A 103 1.90 17.12 -11.73
C PRO A 103 3.14 16.23 -11.66
N ASP A 104 3.55 15.84 -10.44
CA ASP A 104 4.68 14.93 -10.23
C ASP A 104 4.34 13.44 -10.45
N PHE A 105 3.08 13.10 -10.77
CA PHE A 105 2.68 11.72 -11.04
C PHE A 105 3.30 11.24 -12.35
N ARG A 106 3.93 10.07 -12.31
CA ARG A 106 4.52 9.49 -13.52
C ARG A 106 3.52 8.59 -14.24
N PRO A 107 3.24 8.81 -15.55
CA PRO A 107 2.28 8.01 -16.30
C PRO A 107 2.56 6.50 -16.27
N GLU A 108 3.83 6.08 -16.20
CA GLU A 108 4.22 4.67 -16.10
C GLU A 108 3.69 3.96 -14.84
N TRP A 109 3.22 4.69 -13.84
CA TRP A 109 2.66 4.13 -12.61
C TRP A 109 1.21 3.71 -12.76
N LYS A 110 0.49 4.26 -13.74
CA LYS A 110 -0.90 3.91 -14.02
C LYS A 110 -1.01 2.39 -14.17
N LEU A 111 -1.88 1.77 -13.37
CA LEU A 111 -2.15 0.34 -13.51
C LEU A 111 -2.74 0.14 -14.91
N VAL A 112 -2.11 -0.71 -15.72
CA VAL A 112 -2.80 -1.26 -16.89
C VAL A 112 -3.92 -2.07 -16.29
N GLU A 113 -5.16 -1.68 -16.56
CA GLU A 113 -6.32 -2.49 -16.20
C GLU A 113 -6.12 -3.84 -16.87
N VAL A 114 -5.71 -4.85 -16.09
CA VAL A 114 -5.90 -6.22 -16.50
C VAL A 114 -7.40 -6.38 -16.39
N GLU A 115 -8.09 -6.36 -17.53
CA GLU A 115 -9.46 -6.86 -17.61
C GLU A 115 -9.41 -8.24 -16.95
N ASP A 116 -9.99 -8.35 -15.75
CA ASP A 116 -10.29 -9.64 -15.15
C ASP A 116 -11.35 -10.26 -16.07
N GLU A 117 -10.89 -10.88 -17.15
CA GLU A 117 -11.65 -11.82 -17.96
C GLU A 117 -11.91 -13.05 -17.08
N TYR A 118 -12.80 -12.87 -16.11
CA TYR A 118 -13.41 -13.95 -15.38
C TYR A 118 -14.38 -14.59 -16.37
N GLU A 119 -13.90 -15.50 -17.21
CA GLU A 119 -14.77 -16.51 -17.80
C GLU A 119 -15.30 -17.34 -16.63
N PRO A 120 -16.60 -17.24 -16.28
CA PRO A 120 -17.16 -18.19 -15.35
C PRO A 120 -16.98 -19.57 -15.97
N ALA A 121 -16.19 -20.44 -15.34
CA ALA A 121 -16.09 -21.81 -15.77
C ALA A 121 -17.49 -22.41 -15.73
N ASP A 122 -18.05 -22.68 -16.91
CA ASP A 122 -19.26 -23.47 -17.11
C ASP A 122 -19.02 -24.85 -16.50
N HIS A 123 -19.32 -24.98 -15.22
CA HIS A 123 -19.58 -26.26 -14.59
C HIS A 123 -21.01 -26.69 -14.94
N GLU A 124 -21.29 -26.87 -16.22
CA GLU A 124 -22.47 -27.62 -16.66
C GLU A 124 -22.22 -29.12 -16.47
N GLU A 125 -22.93 -29.64 -15.47
CA GLU A 125 -23.50 -30.99 -15.36
C GLU A 125 -22.96 -32.05 -16.35
N ARG A 126 -22.01 -32.86 -15.89
CA ARG A 126 -21.91 -34.23 -16.39
C ARG A 126 -22.77 -35.15 -15.52
N ARG A 127 -23.88 -35.58 -16.13
CA ARG A 127 -24.74 -36.73 -15.79
C ARG A 127 -23.99 -37.91 -15.19
#